data_AF-A0A672LI47-F1
#
_entry.id   AF-A0A672LI47-F1
#
_cell.length_a   1.000
_cell.length_b   1.000
_cell.length_c   1.000
_cell.angle_alpha   90.00
_cell.angle_beta   90.00
_cell.angle_gamma   90.00
#
_symmetry.space_group_name_H-M   'P 1'
#
loop_
_entity.id
_entity.type
_entity.pdbx_description
1 polymer ?
#
loop_
_entity_poly.entity_id
_entity_poly.type
_entity_poly.pdbx_seq_one_letter_code
_entity_poly.pdbx_strand_id
1 'polypeptide(L)'
;FPVTMHPCAFLLLMALTVIDEAIYRSAIGDQSLWDIPVPYELSVNLSMNDRGVILRAFEQFRLKSCVDFKPRAAEEFYISVESHKGCWSYIGRSSPGGQTLSIGKNCGIKGIVEHQFLHALGLNHEHSRYDRDEYVTIKYENIVKGYESYFNKHSENVSTTQETPYDYYSVMHFDKNAFSNGNGSTIITKSPEFQDVIGQLMEMSEHDATELNKLYKCNSSVSFLDHCSFDEESLCEMSVRSAAGDGWQREKSVSGITVLMPAGTSFFMHFSTEGRNEGDAARLESKTLTPTRACKVQCLQFYYYHSGHESDQLNIWIRDVTDLRFLAETPGNYWKLHHVPLNANKSFQVVFEARKGAGNSSGGFSLDDINISETECPLIWQIRDFEKKLDSGFDFLLSPMYYSSDGYRFVAQLVSSEDQLQIYAAFVSGACDEQLQWPSPWRQITVQILDQNPHIQKRMSFEQSITTDPDLIRNGPVFISDELVFYNGPAVVALLTKEDLARREFIKGGDLIFLLTMQGGICEGTSENCFKFNCYIKSKRSIISKIISINVVHHSRYLSAASEALSTLP
;
A
#
# COMPACT_ATOMS: atom_id res chain seq x y z
N PHE A 1 -42.49 -1.49 1.36
CA PHE A 1 -41.45 -2.50 1.11
C PHE A 1 -40.39 -1.88 0.21
N PRO A 2 -39.36 -1.22 0.77
CA PRO A 2 -38.25 -0.75 -0.04
C PRO A 2 -37.25 -1.90 -0.21
N VAL A 3 -36.84 -2.12 -1.45
CA VAL A 3 -35.81 -3.08 -1.83
C VAL A 3 -34.49 -2.62 -1.20
N THR A 4 -33.92 -3.48 -0.38
CA THR A 4 -32.58 -3.36 0.20
C THR A 4 -31.55 -3.37 -0.93
N MET A 5 -30.94 -2.21 -1.22
CA MET A 5 -29.78 -2.09 -2.10
C MET A 5 -28.48 -2.20 -1.31
N HIS A 6 -27.51 -2.90 -1.89
CA HIS A 6 -26.22 -3.29 -1.32
C HIS A 6 -25.31 -2.09 -0.96
N PRO A 7 -24.64 -2.06 0.22
CA PRO A 7 -23.82 -0.91 0.63
C PRO A 7 -22.54 -0.68 -0.22
N CYS A 8 -21.97 -1.71 -0.88
CA CYS A 8 -20.84 -1.51 -1.83
C CYS A 8 -21.29 -0.70 -3.05
N ALA A 9 -22.55 -0.85 -3.45
CA ALA A 9 -23.10 -0.03 -4.53
C ALA A 9 -23.14 1.45 -4.13
N PHE A 10 -23.11 1.80 -2.84
CA PHE A 10 -23.15 3.19 -2.39
C PHE A 10 -21.78 3.90 -2.47
N LEU A 11 -20.68 3.18 -2.22
CA LEU A 11 -19.31 3.68 -2.43
C LEU A 11 -18.91 3.68 -3.91
N LEU A 12 -19.32 2.66 -4.67
CA LEU A 12 -19.16 2.64 -6.12
C LEU A 12 -20.07 3.68 -6.81
N LEU A 13 -21.35 3.86 -6.43
CA LEU A 13 -22.22 4.88 -7.05
C LEU A 13 -21.70 6.31 -6.84
N MET A 14 -21.06 6.58 -5.71
CA MET A 14 -20.49 7.90 -5.45
C MET A 14 -19.17 8.13 -6.20
N ALA A 15 -18.48 7.08 -6.66
CA ALA A 15 -17.37 7.17 -7.61
C ALA A 15 -17.87 7.22 -9.08
N LEU A 16 -18.95 6.50 -9.40
CA LEU A 16 -19.57 6.38 -10.74
C LEU A 16 -20.26 7.64 -11.26
N THR A 17 -20.32 8.71 -10.47
CA THR A 17 -20.80 10.04 -10.91
C THR A 17 -19.73 11.12 -10.77
N VAL A 18 -18.49 10.73 -10.47
CA VAL A 18 -17.38 11.69 -10.34
C VAL A 18 -16.90 12.03 -11.74
N ILE A 19 -17.47 13.13 -12.21
CA ILE A 19 -17.11 13.91 -13.39
C ILE A 19 -15.59 13.95 -13.54
N ASP A 20 -15.07 13.09 -14.42
CA ASP A 20 -13.76 13.24 -15.04
C ASP A 20 -13.96 14.19 -16.23
N GLU A 21 -13.78 15.49 -15.97
CA GLU A 21 -13.58 16.46 -17.03
C GLU A 21 -12.07 16.50 -17.30
N ALA A 22 -11.54 15.50 -18.01
CA ALA A 22 -10.23 15.65 -18.63
C ALA A 22 -10.30 16.88 -19.55
N ILE A 23 -9.69 17.99 -19.14
CA ILE A 23 -9.69 19.20 -19.95
C ILE A 23 -8.74 18.91 -21.13
N TYR A 24 -9.32 18.61 -22.31
CA TYR A 24 -8.65 18.35 -23.59
C TYR A 24 -7.86 19.57 -24.12
N ARG A 25 -6.90 20.04 -23.34
CA ARG A 25 -5.79 20.84 -23.86
C ARG A 25 -4.60 19.90 -24.01
N SER A 26 -4.66 19.02 -25.01
CA SER A 26 -3.50 18.23 -25.41
C SER A 26 -2.35 19.18 -25.73
N ALA A 27 -1.35 19.24 -24.85
CA ALA A 27 -0.09 19.86 -25.18
C ALA A 27 0.69 18.83 -26.00
N ILE A 28 0.58 18.91 -27.33
CA ILE A 28 1.21 17.98 -28.27
C ILE A 28 2.70 18.32 -28.39
N GLY A 29 3.59 17.36 -28.09
CA GLY A 29 5.04 17.40 -28.36
C GLY A 29 5.94 17.38 -27.11
N ASP A 30 7.23 17.05 -27.25
CA ASP A 30 8.23 16.96 -26.16
C ASP A 30 8.25 18.18 -25.21
N GLN A 31 7.78 19.35 -25.68
CA GLN A 31 7.67 20.57 -24.87
C GLN A 31 6.58 20.49 -23.78
N SER A 32 5.70 19.50 -23.81
CA SER A 32 4.65 19.29 -22.80
C SER A 32 5.04 18.31 -21.70
N LEU A 33 6.23 17.72 -21.74
CA LEU A 33 6.71 16.90 -20.63
C LEU A 33 7.17 17.81 -19.47
N TRP A 34 7.10 17.25 -18.27
CA TRP A 34 7.62 17.90 -17.07
C TRP A 34 9.11 17.65 -16.92
N ASP A 35 9.85 18.64 -16.43
CA ASP A 35 11.17 18.38 -15.89
C ASP A 35 11.04 17.61 -14.57
N ILE A 36 11.88 16.60 -14.38
CA ILE A 36 11.92 15.78 -13.16
C ILE A 36 13.03 16.32 -12.24
N PRO A 37 12.80 16.49 -10.92
CA PRO A 37 11.54 16.25 -10.19
C PRO A 37 10.45 17.29 -10.47
N VAL A 38 9.21 16.83 -10.62
CA VAL A 38 8.02 17.64 -10.91
C VAL A 38 7.68 18.50 -9.68
N PRO A 39 7.66 19.85 -9.80
CA PRO A 39 7.30 20.71 -8.68
C PRO A 39 5.80 20.65 -8.38
N TYR A 40 5.42 20.52 -7.10
CA TYR A 40 4.03 20.52 -6.67
C TYR A 40 3.75 21.45 -5.49
N GLU A 41 2.51 21.88 -5.35
CA GLU A 41 1.97 22.61 -4.21
C GLU A 41 0.68 21.93 -3.74
N LEU A 42 0.52 21.71 -2.43
CA LEU A 42 -0.71 21.14 -1.86
C LEU A 42 -1.53 22.26 -1.21
N SER A 43 -2.67 22.59 -1.82
CA SER A 43 -3.52 23.67 -1.34
C SER A 43 -4.11 23.40 0.03
N VAL A 44 -4.36 24.48 0.78
CA VAL A 44 -4.98 24.48 2.12
C VAL A 44 -6.41 23.92 2.12
N ASN A 45 -7.07 23.86 0.96
CA ASN A 45 -8.42 23.31 0.84
C ASN A 45 -8.47 21.78 0.69
N LEU A 46 -7.32 21.10 0.57
CA LEU A 46 -7.26 19.64 0.60
C LEU A 46 -7.45 19.12 2.03
N SER A 47 -8.16 18.01 2.19
CA SER A 47 -8.21 17.34 3.50
C SER A 47 -6.85 16.77 3.88
N MET A 48 -6.58 16.65 5.18
CA MET A 48 -5.33 16.04 5.67
C MET A 48 -5.16 14.60 5.19
N ASN A 49 -6.26 13.87 4.99
CA ASN A 49 -6.20 12.52 4.45
C ASN A 49 -5.77 12.51 2.98
N ASP A 50 -6.36 13.38 2.15
CA ASP A 50 -6.05 13.45 0.72
C ASP A 50 -4.60 13.84 0.50
N ARG A 51 -4.07 14.79 1.30
CA ARG A 51 -2.64 15.14 1.28
C ARG A 51 -1.74 13.93 1.51
N GLY A 52 -2.05 13.12 2.53
CA GLY A 52 -1.30 11.89 2.81
C GLY A 52 -1.40 10.88 1.65
N VAL A 53 -2.59 10.69 1.10
CA VAL A 53 -2.80 9.79 -0.06
C VAL A 53 -2.02 10.27 -1.29
N ILE A 54 -1.95 11.58 -1.56
CA ILE A 54 -1.14 12.15 -2.64
C ILE A 54 0.34 11.84 -2.46
N LEU A 55 0.88 12.01 -1.25
CA LEU A 55 2.27 11.68 -0.98
C LEU A 55 2.56 10.17 -1.10
N ARG A 56 1.58 9.31 -0.78
CA ARG A 56 1.69 7.86 -1.00
C ARG A 56 1.67 7.49 -2.48
N ALA A 57 0.85 8.16 -3.29
CA ALA A 57 0.87 8.00 -4.75
C ALA A 57 2.25 8.38 -5.31
N PHE A 58 2.89 9.46 -4.81
CA PHE A 58 4.26 9.82 -5.22
C PHE A 58 5.29 8.73 -4.92
N GLU A 59 5.14 7.99 -3.82
CA GLU A 59 6.01 6.84 -3.56
C GLU A 59 5.83 5.70 -4.57
N GLN A 60 4.64 5.52 -5.15
CA GLN A 60 4.45 4.54 -6.23
C GLN A 60 5.10 4.99 -7.54
N PHE A 61 4.99 6.27 -7.90
CA PHE A 61 5.74 6.81 -9.04
C PHE A 61 7.26 6.64 -8.86
N ARG A 62 7.79 6.94 -7.66
CA ARG A 62 9.21 6.74 -7.32
C ARG A 62 9.64 5.28 -7.39
N LEU A 63 8.76 4.36 -7.00
CA LEU A 63 9.04 2.92 -7.01
C LEU A 63 9.01 2.34 -8.41
N LYS A 64 8.06 2.76 -9.26
CA LYS A 64 7.82 2.15 -10.58
C LYS A 64 8.45 2.92 -11.74
N SER A 65 8.92 4.15 -11.51
CA SER A 65 9.47 5.02 -12.55
C SER A 65 10.60 5.93 -12.08
N CYS A 66 11.23 6.63 -13.02
CA CYS A 66 12.17 7.71 -12.72
C CYS A 66 11.49 9.04 -12.37
N VAL A 67 10.16 9.13 -12.45
CA VAL A 67 9.41 10.35 -12.12
C VAL A 67 9.43 10.57 -10.61
N ASP A 68 9.92 11.73 -10.21
CA ASP A 68 9.98 12.19 -8.83
C ASP A 68 9.22 13.52 -8.69
N PHE A 69 8.87 13.86 -7.47
CA PHE A 69 8.09 15.04 -7.10
C PHE A 69 8.82 15.82 -6.00
N LYS A 70 8.82 17.14 -6.09
CA LYS A 70 9.37 18.03 -5.05
C LYS A 70 8.38 19.13 -4.67
N PRO A 71 8.33 19.56 -3.39
CA PRO A 71 7.66 20.80 -3.05
C PRO A 71 8.19 21.94 -3.91
N ARG A 72 7.28 22.74 -4.44
CA ARG A 72 7.62 23.91 -5.24
C ARG A 72 8.46 24.89 -4.40
N ALA A 73 9.51 25.44 -5.01
CA ALA A 73 10.27 26.57 -4.48
C ALA A 73 9.91 27.86 -5.23
N ALA A 74 10.45 28.03 -6.44
CA ALA A 74 10.27 29.23 -7.26
C ALA A 74 9.93 28.91 -8.73
N GLU A 75 9.69 27.64 -9.03
CA GLU A 75 9.38 27.17 -10.38
C GLU A 75 8.09 27.83 -10.89
N GLU A 76 8.15 28.28 -12.14
CA GLU A 76 7.03 28.91 -12.84
C GLU A 76 5.97 27.87 -13.26
N PHE A 77 6.44 26.71 -13.75
CA PHE A 77 5.60 25.56 -14.04
C PHE A 77 5.61 24.61 -12.85
N TYR A 78 4.44 24.31 -12.31
CA TYR A 78 4.24 23.36 -11.21
C TYR A 78 2.79 22.86 -11.20
N ILE A 79 2.54 21.74 -10.53
CA ILE A 79 1.19 21.21 -10.32
C ILE A 79 0.64 21.80 -9.01
N SER A 80 -0.47 22.53 -9.09
CA SER A 80 -1.22 23.03 -7.92
C SER A 80 -2.33 22.03 -7.60
N VAL A 81 -2.14 21.22 -6.57
CA VAL A 81 -3.14 20.21 -6.18
C VAL A 81 -4.16 20.87 -5.26
N GLU A 82 -5.42 20.85 -5.67
CA GLU A 82 -6.50 21.60 -5.04
C GLU A 82 -7.76 20.73 -4.89
N SER A 83 -8.63 21.07 -3.94
CA SER A 83 -9.94 20.43 -3.81
C SER A 83 -11.04 21.23 -4.50
N HIS A 84 -11.41 20.83 -5.73
CA HIS A 84 -12.55 21.37 -6.47
C HIS A 84 -13.66 20.33 -6.62
N LYS A 85 -14.71 20.64 -7.40
CA LYS A 85 -15.76 19.68 -7.73
C LYS A 85 -15.20 18.67 -8.75
N GLY A 86 -15.22 17.38 -8.39
CA GLY A 86 -14.74 16.29 -9.23
C GLY A 86 -13.23 16.03 -9.10
N CYS A 87 -12.77 14.98 -9.77
CA CYS A 87 -11.35 14.68 -9.93
C CYS A 87 -10.99 14.92 -11.39
N TRP A 88 -9.97 15.73 -11.66
CA TRP A 88 -9.55 16.02 -13.04
C TRP A 88 -8.15 16.61 -13.07
N SER A 89 -7.49 16.48 -14.22
CA SER A 89 -6.21 17.10 -14.53
C SER A 89 -6.18 17.54 -15.99
N TYR A 90 -5.29 18.49 -16.29
CA TYR A 90 -4.82 18.71 -17.65
C TYR A 90 -3.89 17.57 -18.08
N ILE A 91 -3.77 17.37 -19.40
CA ILE A 91 -2.88 16.38 -19.98
C ILE A 91 -1.53 17.02 -20.34
N GLY A 92 -0.46 16.58 -19.68
CA GLY A 92 0.87 17.16 -19.80
C GLY A 92 1.02 18.53 -19.11
N ARG A 93 2.20 19.13 -19.26
CA ARG A 93 2.56 20.48 -18.81
C ARG A 93 1.98 21.51 -19.77
N SER A 94 1.09 22.38 -19.29
CA SER A 94 0.32 23.28 -20.16
C SER A 94 0.51 24.77 -19.87
N SER A 95 0.51 25.21 -18.60
CA SER A 95 0.49 26.64 -18.26
C SER A 95 1.52 27.04 -17.18
N PRO A 96 2.18 28.21 -17.35
CA PRO A 96 2.95 28.83 -16.26
C PRO A 96 2.02 29.37 -15.17
N GLY A 97 2.54 29.57 -13.96
CA GLY A 97 1.79 30.15 -12.84
C GLY A 97 0.95 29.15 -12.05
N GLY A 98 1.19 27.86 -12.24
CA GLY A 98 0.50 26.76 -11.56
C GLY A 98 -0.59 26.14 -12.44
N GLN A 99 -0.45 24.84 -12.68
CA GLN A 99 -1.46 24.03 -13.36
C GLN A 99 -2.31 23.33 -12.31
N THR A 100 -3.59 23.69 -12.21
CA THR A 100 -4.49 23.06 -11.24
C THR A 100 -4.75 21.59 -11.58
N LEU A 101 -4.65 20.74 -10.56
CA LEU A 101 -5.11 19.35 -10.54
C LEU A 101 -6.10 19.22 -9.40
N SER A 102 -7.31 18.72 -9.68
CA SER A 102 -8.37 18.60 -8.66
C SER A 102 -8.36 17.21 -8.04
N ILE A 103 -8.13 17.15 -6.72
CA ILE A 103 -8.49 16.02 -5.85
C ILE A 103 -9.64 16.49 -4.97
N GLY A 104 -10.84 16.40 -5.53
CA GLY A 104 -12.08 16.79 -4.88
C GLY A 104 -12.53 15.82 -3.78
N LYS A 105 -13.71 16.08 -3.23
CA LYS A 105 -14.36 15.18 -2.27
C LYS A 105 -14.51 13.77 -2.85
N ASN A 106 -14.12 12.75 -2.08
CA ASN A 106 -14.09 11.33 -2.46
C ASN A 106 -13.01 10.94 -3.50
N CYS A 107 -12.14 11.87 -3.92
CA CYS A 107 -11.04 11.58 -4.85
C CYS A 107 -9.76 11.06 -4.17
N GLY A 108 -9.71 11.06 -2.83
CA GLY A 108 -8.58 10.59 -2.02
C GLY A 108 -8.36 9.08 -2.01
N ILE A 109 -8.52 8.43 -3.17
CA ILE A 109 -8.20 7.02 -3.41
C ILE A 109 -6.89 6.99 -4.20
N LYS A 110 -5.93 6.16 -3.79
CA LYS A 110 -4.58 6.13 -4.38
C LYS A 110 -4.61 5.98 -5.90
N GLY A 111 -5.37 5.03 -6.45
CA GLY A 111 -5.50 4.84 -7.90
C GLY A 111 -6.12 6.05 -8.63
N ILE A 112 -7.06 6.77 -8.02
CA ILE A 112 -7.59 8.02 -8.59
C ILE A 112 -6.50 9.08 -8.62
N VAL A 113 -5.73 9.25 -7.54
CA VAL A 113 -4.63 10.23 -7.51
C VAL A 113 -3.59 9.87 -8.57
N GLU A 114 -3.17 8.61 -8.65
CA GLU A 114 -2.24 8.13 -9.69
C GLU A 114 -2.77 8.42 -11.10
N HIS A 115 -4.04 8.14 -11.38
CA HIS A 115 -4.70 8.47 -12.65
C HIS A 115 -4.59 9.96 -12.99
N GLN A 116 -4.92 10.85 -12.04
CA GLN A 116 -4.86 12.30 -12.28
C GLN A 116 -3.42 12.78 -12.52
N PHE A 117 -2.44 12.19 -11.82
CA PHE A 117 -1.03 12.50 -12.05
C PHE A 117 -0.50 11.90 -13.36
N LEU A 118 -0.96 10.73 -13.79
CA LEU A 118 -0.61 10.15 -15.10
C LEU A 118 -1.14 11.05 -16.23
N HIS A 119 -2.34 11.62 -16.11
CA HIS A 119 -2.80 12.69 -16.99
C HIS A 119 -1.85 13.88 -16.97
N ALA A 120 -1.56 14.44 -15.80
CA ALA A 120 -0.65 15.59 -15.68
C ALA A 120 0.73 15.31 -16.30
N LEU A 121 1.19 14.06 -16.26
CA LEU A 121 2.46 13.59 -16.82
C LEU A 121 2.40 13.34 -18.34
N GLY A 122 1.21 13.27 -18.94
CA GLY A 122 1.01 13.24 -20.39
C GLY A 122 0.30 12.01 -20.94
N LEU A 123 -0.17 11.08 -20.09
CA LEU A 123 -0.92 9.92 -20.55
C LEU A 123 -2.41 10.25 -20.80
N ASN A 124 -2.97 9.64 -21.84
CA ASN A 124 -4.40 9.69 -22.14
C ASN A 124 -5.09 8.44 -21.56
N HIS A 125 -6.41 8.38 -21.67
CA HIS A 125 -7.16 7.18 -21.31
C HIS A 125 -6.85 6.01 -22.25
N GLU A 126 -6.80 4.80 -21.69
CA GLU A 126 -6.50 3.56 -22.43
C GLU A 126 -7.58 3.25 -23.47
N HIS A 127 -8.86 3.50 -23.14
CA HIS A 127 -9.97 3.30 -24.09
C HIS A 127 -9.96 4.29 -25.25
N SER A 128 -9.13 5.33 -25.22
CA SER A 128 -8.99 6.31 -26.31
C SER A 128 -7.88 5.96 -27.29
N ARG A 129 -7.16 4.83 -27.11
CA ARG A 129 -6.17 4.34 -28.08
C ARG A 129 -6.79 4.14 -29.47
N TYR A 130 -5.98 4.31 -30.51
CA TYR A 130 -6.44 4.16 -31.89
C TYR A 130 -6.87 2.71 -32.23
N ASP A 131 -6.22 1.73 -31.59
CA ASP A 131 -6.44 0.28 -31.72
C ASP A 131 -7.52 -0.27 -30.77
N ARG A 132 -8.13 0.56 -29.90
CA ARG A 132 -9.06 0.11 -28.86
C ARG A 132 -10.24 -0.73 -29.36
N ASP A 133 -10.70 -0.50 -30.59
CA ASP A 133 -11.81 -1.27 -31.18
C ASP A 133 -11.44 -2.73 -31.48
N GLU A 134 -10.16 -3.11 -31.37
CA GLU A 134 -9.70 -4.51 -31.39
C GLU A 134 -10.00 -5.24 -30.06
N TYR A 135 -10.16 -4.51 -28.97
CA TYR A 135 -10.23 -5.04 -27.60
C TYR A 135 -11.57 -4.74 -26.90
N VAL A 136 -12.20 -3.61 -27.23
CA VAL A 136 -13.48 -3.19 -26.64
C VAL A 136 -14.47 -2.73 -27.72
N THR A 137 -15.75 -2.73 -27.37
CA THR A 137 -16.85 -2.19 -28.17
C THR A 137 -17.55 -1.09 -27.38
N ILE A 138 -17.63 0.11 -27.95
CA ILE A 138 -18.39 1.22 -27.36
C ILE A 138 -19.86 1.13 -27.77
N LYS A 139 -20.75 1.09 -26.78
CA LYS A 139 -22.21 1.08 -26.94
C LYS A 139 -22.74 2.50 -26.84
N TYR A 140 -22.64 3.25 -27.95
CA TYR A 140 -23.06 4.66 -28.01
C TYR A 140 -24.53 4.87 -27.60
N GLU A 141 -25.40 3.91 -27.88
CA GLU A 141 -26.79 3.90 -27.46
C GLU A 141 -27.00 3.91 -25.94
N ASN A 142 -25.99 3.46 -25.17
CA ASN A 142 -26.01 3.42 -23.71
C ASN A 142 -25.36 4.65 -23.08
N ILE A 143 -24.82 5.60 -23.86
CA ILE A 143 -24.16 6.80 -23.34
C ILE A 143 -25.21 7.90 -23.04
N VAL A 144 -25.00 8.68 -21.99
CA VAL A 144 -25.77 9.91 -21.74
C VAL A 144 -25.56 10.90 -22.89
N LYS A 145 -26.65 11.38 -23.48
CA LYS A 145 -26.61 12.31 -24.62
C LYS A 145 -25.77 13.56 -24.29
N GLY A 146 -24.81 13.89 -25.14
CA GLY A 146 -23.87 14.99 -24.98
C GLY A 146 -22.48 14.58 -24.47
N TYR A 147 -22.30 13.33 -24.04
CA TYR A 147 -21.04 12.79 -23.51
C TYR A 147 -20.32 11.86 -24.50
N GLU A 148 -20.86 11.68 -25.71
CA GLU A 148 -20.32 10.75 -26.71
C GLU A 148 -18.87 11.08 -27.10
N SER A 149 -18.48 12.36 -27.06
CA SER A 149 -17.14 12.80 -27.41
C SER A 149 -16.04 12.30 -26.46
N TYR A 150 -16.37 11.91 -25.22
CA TYR A 150 -15.41 11.33 -24.28
C TYR A 150 -14.97 9.91 -24.64
N PHE A 151 -15.67 9.29 -25.60
CA PHE A 151 -15.32 7.98 -26.15
C PHE A 151 -14.61 8.11 -27.50
N ASN A 152 -14.24 9.31 -27.93
CA ASN A 152 -13.48 9.49 -29.17
C ASN A 152 -12.09 8.86 -29.05
N LYS A 153 -11.67 8.16 -30.09
CA LYS A 153 -10.29 7.70 -30.23
C LYS A 153 -9.39 8.86 -30.58
N HIS A 154 -8.16 8.81 -30.11
CA HIS A 154 -7.08 9.61 -30.65
C HIS A 154 -6.53 8.96 -31.92
N SER A 155 -6.10 9.77 -32.89
CA SER A 155 -5.44 9.25 -34.09
C SER A 155 -4.05 8.69 -33.76
N GLU A 156 -3.54 7.77 -34.59
CA GLU A 156 -2.17 7.23 -34.52
C GLU A 156 -1.08 8.33 -34.44
N ASN A 157 -1.37 9.51 -34.99
CA ASN A 157 -0.45 10.65 -35.02
C ASN A 157 -0.32 11.37 -33.67
N VAL A 158 -1.22 11.09 -32.73
CA VAL A 158 -1.38 11.80 -31.43
C VAL A 158 -1.41 10.83 -30.26
N SER A 159 -1.80 9.57 -30.51
CA SER A 159 -1.74 8.46 -29.56
C SER A 159 -0.70 7.46 -30.03
N THR A 160 0.30 7.22 -29.18
CA THR A 160 1.23 6.12 -29.35
C THR A 160 0.80 4.98 -28.42
N THR A 161 0.90 3.74 -28.87
CA THR A 161 0.80 2.57 -27.99
C THR A 161 2.05 2.40 -27.15
N GLN A 162 3.10 3.19 -27.41
CA GLN A 162 4.43 3.01 -26.84
C GLN A 162 4.94 1.56 -26.93
N GLU A 163 4.50 0.78 -27.92
CA GLU A 163 4.81 -0.64 -28.05
C GLU A 163 4.37 -1.51 -26.84
N THR A 164 3.28 -1.14 -26.16
CA THR A 164 2.60 -1.96 -25.16
C THR A 164 1.32 -2.59 -25.74
N PRO A 165 0.97 -3.82 -25.34
CA PRO A 165 -0.37 -4.38 -25.57
C PRO A 165 -1.46 -3.50 -24.94
N TYR A 166 -2.70 -3.64 -25.41
CA TYR A 166 -3.85 -3.00 -24.77
C TYR A 166 -4.03 -3.54 -23.34
N ASP A 167 -4.14 -2.64 -22.37
CA ASP A 167 -4.15 -3.01 -20.96
C ASP A 167 -5.51 -2.83 -20.29
N TYR A 168 -6.24 -3.94 -20.14
CA TYR A 168 -7.51 -3.94 -19.39
C TYR A 168 -7.34 -3.60 -17.90
N TYR A 169 -6.13 -3.76 -17.34
CA TYR A 169 -5.82 -3.39 -15.96
C TYR A 169 -5.35 -1.95 -15.80
N SER A 170 -5.24 -1.17 -16.89
CA SER A 170 -4.76 0.21 -16.81
C SER A 170 -5.65 1.02 -15.87
N VAL A 171 -5.02 1.76 -14.97
CA VAL A 171 -5.73 2.74 -14.12
C VAL A 171 -6.28 3.89 -14.97
N MET A 172 -5.79 4.06 -16.20
CA MET A 172 -6.26 5.01 -17.20
C MET A 172 -7.44 4.47 -18.04
N HIS A 173 -7.93 3.26 -17.79
CA HIS A 173 -9.07 2.71 -18.51
C HIS A 173 -10.39 3.08 -17.83
N PHE A 174 -11.38 3.54 -18.60
CA PHE A 174 -12.74 3.77 -18.09
C PHE A 174 -13.41 2.49 -17.56
N ASP A 175 -14.26 2.64 -16.55
CA ASP A 175 -15.11 1.55 -16.09
C ASP A 175 -16.16 1.17 -17.15
N LYS A 176 -16.70 -0.04 -17.06
CA LYS A 176 -17.69 -0.57 -18.02
C LYS A 176 -18.96 0.28 -18.16
N ASN A 177 -19.33 1.05 -17.12
CA ASN A 177 -20.55 1.85 -17.03
C ASN A 177 -20.29 3.36 -17.13
N ALA A 178 -19.06 3.78 -17.47
CA ALA A 178 -18.69 5.18 -17.60
C ALA A 178 -19.73 5.93 -18.46
N PHE A 179 -20.30 7.03 -17.93
CA PHE A 179 -21.32 7.85 -18.59
C PHE A 179 -22.55 7.08 -19.11
N SER A 180 -22.94 5.96 -18.47
CA SER A 180 -24.12 5.19 -18.84
C SER A 180 -25.42 5.97 -18.59
N ASN A 181 -26.37 5.85 -19.51
CA ASN A 181 -27.75 6.35 -19.37
C ASN A 181 -28.67 5.38 -18.58
N GLY A 182 -28.11 4.30 -18.02
CA GLY A 182 -28.84 3.29 -17.26
C GLY A 182 -29.36 2.11 -18.08
N ASN A 183 -29.20 2.11 -19.42
CA ASN A 183 -29.65 1.01 -20.29
C ASN A 183 -28.63 -0.14 -20.43
N GLY A 184 -27.51 -0.07 -19.70
CA GLY A 184 -26.45 -1.08 -19.70
C GLY A 184 -25.06 -0.47 -19.74
N SER A 185 -24.04 -1.33 -19.84
CA SER A 185 -22.64 -0.92 -19.97
C SER A 185 -22.40 -0.13 -21.25
N THR A 186 -21.55 0.89 -21.18
CA THR A 186 -21.10 1.70 -22.31
C THR A 186 -19.86 1.10 -22.98
N ILE A 187 -19.05 0.35 -22.25
CA ILE A 187 -17.86 -0.36 -22.76
C ILE A 187 -18.02 -1.87 -22.56
N ILE A 188 -17.97 -2.61 -23.66
CA ILE A 188 -18.02 -4.08 -23.66
C ILE A 188 -16.66 -4.62 -24.06
N THR A 189 -16.00 -5.41 -23.20
CA THR A 189 -14.73 -6.06 -23.53
C THR A 189 -14.98 -7.22 -24.50
N LYS A 190 -14.07 -7.44 -25.46
CA LYS A 190 -14.16 -8.60 -26.35
C LYS A 190 -13.77 -9.90 -25.67
N SER A 191 -12.93 -9.81 -24.65
CA SER A 191 -12.59 -10.88 -23.72
C SER A 191 -13.46 -10.72 -22.46
N PRO A 192 -14.49 -11.58 -22.26
CA PRO A 192 -15.46 -11.43 -21.16
C PRO A 192 -14.82 -11.47 -19.77
N GLU A 193 -13.71 -12.17 -19.61
CA GLU A 193 -12.94 -12.27 -18.37
C GLU A 193 -12.42 -10.92 -17.87
N PHE A 194 -12.29 -9.92 -18.75
CA PHE A 194 -11.87 -8.56 -18.39
C PHE A 194 -13.02 -7.57 -18.19
N GLN A 195 -14.27 -7.99 -18.36
CA GLN A 195 -15.42 -7.09 -18.33
C GLN A 195 -15.59 -6.36 -16.99
N ASP A 196 -15.22 -7.03 -15.90
CA ASP A 196 -15.25 -6.50 -14.53
C ASP A 196 -13.87 -6.04 -14.03
N VAL A 197 -12.84 -6.14 -14.87
CA VAL A 197 -11.46 -5.70 -14.59
C VAL A 197 -11.26 -4.24 -14.98
N ILE A 198 -11.82 -3.82 -16.12
CA ILE A 198 -11.68 -2.43 -16.59
C ILE A 198 -12.23 -1.42 -15.58
N GLY A 199 -11.51 -0.30 -15.40
CA GLY A 199 -11.85 0.71 -14.41
C GLY A 199 -11.40 0.39 -12.98
N GLN A 200 -10.43 -0.51 -12.81
CA GLN A 200 -9.82 -0.76 -11.50
C GLN A 200 -9.14 0.50 -10.94
N LEU A 201 -9.20 0.69 -9.61
CA LEU A 201 -8.63 1.85 -8.90
C LEU A 201 -7.65 1.44 -7.79
N MET A 202 -7.03 0.27 -7.90
CA MET A 202 -6.08 -0.26 -6.92
C MET A 202 -4.75 0.51 -6.99
N GLU A 203 -4.14 0.52 -8.17
CA GLU A 203 -2.85 1.14 -8.46
C GLU A 203 -2.58 1.15 -9.98
N MET A 204 -1.59 1.92 -10.43
CA MET A 204 -1.04 1.83 -11.79
C MET A 204 -0.58 0.41 -12.11
N SER A 205 -0.92 -0.05 -13.30
CA SER A 205 -0.53 -1.36 -13.81
C SER A 205 0.96 -1.41 -14.21
N GLU A 206 1.45 -2.61 -14.55
CA GLU A 206 2.77 -2.78 -15.16
C GLU A 206 2.89 -2.01 -16.50
N HIS A 207 1.82 -1.97 -17.29
CA HIS A 207 1.82 -1.29 -18.58
C HIS A 207 1.73 0.23 -18.41
N ASP A 208 0.93 0.75 -17.47
CA ASP A 208 0.91 2.18 -17.12
C ASP A 208 2.32 2.68 -16.77
N ALA A 209 3.03 1.92 -15.92
CA ALA A 209 4.41 2.24 -15.54
C ALA A 209 5.38 2.12 -16.72
N THR A 210 5.21 1.12 -17.59
CA THR A 210 6.03 0.94 -18.80
C THR A 210 5.87 2.10 -19.77
N GLU A 211 4.65 2.55 -20.01
CA GLU A 211 4.33 3.70 -20.85
C GLU A 211 4.87 5.00 -20.25
N LEU A 212 4.74 5.19 -18.94
CA LEU A 212 5.35 6.34 -18.29
C LEU A 212 6.89 6.32 -18.42
N ASN A 213 7.50 5.16 -18.22
CA ASN A 213 8.96 4.99 -18.31
C ASN A 213 9.49 5.22 -19.72
N LYS A 214 8.78 4.75 -20.75
CA LYS A 214 9.13 5.01 -22.16
C LYS A 214 8.96 6.49 -22.49
N LEU A 215 7.90 7.13 -22.04
CA LEU A 215 7.65 8.57 -22.25
C LEU A 215 8.76 9.44 -21.65
N TYR A 216 9.21 9.13 -20.42
CA TYR A 216 10.25 9.87 -19.71
C TYR A 216 11.67 9.29 -19.88
N LYS A 217 11.84 8.27 -20.73
CA LYS A 217 13.13 7.61 -21.03
C LYS A 217 13.86 7.13 -19.76
N CYS A 218 13.11 6.53 -18.85
CA CYS A 218 13.63 6.07 -17.56
C CYS A 218 14.55 4.84 -17.74
N ASN A 219 15.76 4.90 -17.18
CA ASN A 219 16.70 3.77 -17.12
C ASN A 219 16.71 3.06 -15.77
N SER A 220 16.17 3.70 -14.74
CA SER A 220 16.04 3.20 -13.37
C SER A 220 14.87 3.89 -12.70
N SER A 221 14.38 3.35 -11.59
CA SER A 221 13.43 4.08 -10.74
C SER A 221 14.13 4.85 -9.63
N VAL A 222 13.39 5.68 -8.90
CA VAL A 222 13.91 6.50 -7.79
C VAL A 222 14.13 5.70 -6.52
N SER A 223 13.25 4.74 -6.19
CA SER A 223 13.30 4.01 -4.92
C SER A 223 13.46 2.50 -5.04
N PHE A 224 13.36 1.89 -6.22
CA PHE A 224 13.71 0.47 -6.39
C PHE A 224 15.23 0.27 -6.35
N LEU A 225 15.70 -0.72 -5.58
CA LEU A 225 17.12 -1.10 -5.55
C LEU A 225 17.37 -2.47 -6.19
N ASP A 226 16.58 -3.49 -5.84
CA ASP A 226 16.79 -4.85 -6.34
C ASP A 226 15.57 -5.76 -6.15
N HIS A 227 15.51 -6.82 -6.97
CA HIS A 227 14.55 -7.92 -6.86
C HIS A 227 15.24 -9.23 -7.22
N CYS A 228 14.91 -10.32 -6.50
CA CYS A 228 15.35 -11.66 -6.85
C CYS A 228 14.33 -12.74 -6.45
N SER A 229 13.80 -13.43 -7.45
CA SER A 229 12.97 -14.66 -7.34
C SER A 229 13.74 -15.94 -7.65
N PHE A 230 15.06 -15.85 -7.89
CA PHE A 230 15.93 -16.98 -8.21
C PHE A 230 15.55 -17.83 -9.44
N ASP A 231 14.66 -17.36 -10.31
CA ASP A 231 14.23 -18.07 -11.52
C ASP A 231 15.33 -18.20 -12.58
N GLU A 232 16.33 -17.34 -12.52
CA GLU A 232 17.51 -17.34 -13.40
C GLU A 232 18.73 -17.99 -12.72
N GLU A 233 19.58 -18.68 -13.50
CA GLU A 233 20.82 -19.32 -13.00
C GLU A 233 21.86 -18.30 -12.49
N SER A 234 21.75 -17.04 -12.89
CA SER A 234 22.63 -15.95 -12.44
C SER A 234 22.42 -15.56 -10.97
N LEU A 235 21.35 -16.05 -10.33
CA LEU A 235 20.98 -15.75 -8.93
C LEU A 235 20.93 -14.23 -8.65
N CYS A 236 20.56 -13.42 -9.65
CA CYS A 236 20.53 -11.97 -9.52
C CYS A 236 21.88 -11.37 -9.07
N GLU A 237 22.98 -12.02 -9.43
CA GLU A 237 24.35 -11.69 -9.03
C GLU A 237 24.62 -11.83 -7.51
N MET A 238 23.78 -12.57 -6.81
CA MET A 238 24.04 -12.94 -5.41
C MET A 238 25.17 -13.98 -5.33
N SER A 239 25.95 -13.93 -4.27
CA SER A 239 27.07 -14.84 -4.04
C SER A 239 26.85 -15.72 -2.81
N VAL A 240 27.14 -17.01 -2.94
CA VAL A 240 27.07 -17.97 -1.84
C VAL A 240 28.45 -18.12 -1.20
N ARG A 241 28.54 -17.99 0.12
CA ARG A 241 29.74 -18.27 0.91
C ARG A 241 29.44 -19.29 2.00
N SER A 242 30.23 -20.35 2.07
CA SER A 242 30.11 -21.38 3.11
C SER A 242 31.47 -21.65 3.73
N ALA A 243 31.50 -21.85 5.05
CA ALA A 243 32.71 -22.25 5.78
C ALA A 243 32.91 -23.78 5.79
N ALA A 244 31.83 -24.56 5.63
CA ALA A 244 31.86 -26.02 5.65
C ALA A 244 30.71 -26.63 4.83
N GLY A 245 31.03 -27.59 3.96
CA GLY A 245 30.07 -28.28 3.08
C GLY A 245 29.38 -27.37 2.06
N ASP A 246 28.32 -27.88 1.46
CA ASP A 246 27.48 -27.14 0.52
C ASP A 246 26.81 -25.95 1.22
N GLY A 247 26.85 -24.76 0.62
CA GLY A 247 26.21 -23.56 1.16
C GLY A 247 24.71 -23.51 0.85
N TRP A 248 24.17 -22.30 0.69
CA TRP A 248 22.85 -22.12 0.09
C TRP A 248 22.80 -22.76 -1.31
N GLN A 249 21.79 -23.58 -1.56
CA GLN A 249 21.55 -24.27 -2.83
C GLN A 249 20.31 -23.72 -3.51
N ARG A 250 20.32 -23.66 -4.83
CA ARG A 250 19.15 -23.28 -5.62
C ARG A 250 18.32 -24.52 -5.90
N GLU A 251 17.14 -24.59 -5.31
CA GLU A 251 16.28 -25.79 -5.33
C GLU A 251 14.94 -25.52 -5.99
N LYS A 252 14.38 -26.55 -6.63
CA LYS A 252 12.98 -26.55 -7.12
C LYS A 252 12.01 -27.09 -6.08
N SER A 253 12.48 -28.01 -5.25
CA SER A 253 11.68 -28.66 -4.23
C SER A 253 12.56 -29.25 -3.14
N VAL A 254 12.05 -29.22 -1.91
CA VAL A 254 12.66 -29.87 -0.75
C VAL A 254 11.55 -30.65 -0.06
N SER A 255 11.85 -31.87 0.42
CA SER A 255 10.85 -32.72 1.07
C SER A 255 10.18 -31.98 2.23
N GLY A 256 8.85 -31.94 2.25
CA GLY A 256 8.05 -31.25 3.28
C GLY A 256 7.85 -29.75 3.07
N ILE A 257 8.48 -29.13 2.06
CA ILE A 257 8.26 -27.73 1.69
C ILE A 257 7.31 -27.66 0.50
N THR A 258 6.13 -27.07 0.70
CA THR A 258 5.21 -26.73 -0.39
C THR A 258 5.69 -25.44 -1.05
N VAL A 259 5.93 -25.47 -2.36
CA VAL A 259 6.35 -24.30 -3.14
C VAL A 259 5.22 -23.25 -3.15
N LEU A 260 5.57 -21.96 -3.08
CA LEU A 260 4.63 -20.82 -3.09
C LEU A 260 3.79 -20.69 -4.37
N MET A 261 4.16 -21.39 -5.44
CA MET A 261 3.62 -21.15 -6.79
C MET A 261 2.95 -22.40 -7.37
N PRO A 262 1.64 -22.34 -7.72
CA PRO A 262 0.93 -23.44 -8.36
C PRO A 262 1.26 -23.63 -9.86
N ALA A 263 1.98 -22.71 -10.52
CA ALA A 263 2.24 -22.81 -11.96
C ALA A 263 3.59 -22.20 -12.37
N GLY A 264 4.58 -23.05 -12.66
CA GLY A 264 5.86 -22.65 -13.28
C GLY A 264 7.08 -23.26 -12.59
N THR A 265 8.19 -23.40 -13.33
CA THR A 265 9.50 -23.81 -12.79
C THR A 265 10.12 -22.68 -11.99
N SER A 266 9.56 -22.40 -10.80
CA SER A 266 10.15 -21.46 -9.83
C SER A 266 11.21 -22.16 -9.00
N PHE A 267 12.18 -21.37 -8.52
CA PHE A 267 13.26 -21.84 -7.69
C PHE A 267 13.38 -20.97 -6.45
N PHE A 268 13.94 -21.52 -5.39
CA PHE A 268 14.25 -20.78 -4.17
C PHE A 268 15.63 -21.17 -3.67
N MET A 269 16.21 -20.36 -2.78
CA MET A 269 17.45 -20.70 -2.12
C MET A 269 17.15 -21.51 -0.85
N HIS A 270 17.80 -22.65 -0.67
CA HIS A 270 17.66 -23.50 0.51
C HIS A 270 19.01 -23.78 1.16
N PHE A 271 19.05 -23.67 2.49
CA PHE A 271 20.16 -24.16 3.30
C PHE A 271 19.65 -25.22 4.26
N SER A 272 20.01 -26.48 3.99
CA SER A 272 19.70 -27.58 4.89
C SER A 272 20.59 -27.53 6.13
N THR A 273 19.96 -27.56 7.29
CA THR A 273 20.58 -27.66 8.62
C THR A 273 20.58 -29.12 9.14
N GLU A 274 19.94 -30.03 8.43
CA GLU A 274 19.93 -31.46 8.76
C GLU A 274 21.35 -32.05 8.67
N GLY A 275 21.71 -32.89 9.65
CA GLY A 275 23.01 -33.58 9.68
C GLY A 275 24.23 -32.67 9.92
N ARG A 276 24.04 -31.38 10.21
CA ARG A 276 25.11 -30.41 10.46
C ARG A 276 25.46 -30.25 11.94
N ASN A 277 26.68 -29.81 12.20
CA ASN A 277 27.16 -29.52 13.56
C ASN A 277 26.62 -28.16 14.02
N GLU A 278 26.40 -28.03 15.34
CA GLU A 278 26.06 -26.74 15.94
C GLU A 278 27.12 -25.68 15.57
N GLY A 279 26.64 -24.51 15.13
CA GLY A 279 27.48 -23.40 14.70
C GLY A 279 27.82 -23.38 13.21
N ASP A 280 27.57 -24.46 12.46
CA ASP A 280 27.71 -24.48 11.00
C ASP A 280 26.81 -23.41 10.37
N ALA A 281 27.35 -22.65 9.42
CA ALA A 281 26.64 -21.54 8.80
C ALA A 281 27.00 -21.34 7.33
N ALA A 282 26.03 -20.85 6.56
CA ALA A 282 26.20 -20.42 5.18
C ALA A 282 25.59 -19.04 4.95
N ARG A 283 26.19 -18.28 4.05
CA ARG A 283 25.83 -16.91 3.72
C ARG A 283 25.42 -16.80 2.26
N LEU A 284 24.34 -16.09 2.01
CA LEU A 284 23.92 -15.62 0.69
C LEU A 284 24.03 -14.10 0.72
N GLU A 285 24.81 -13.52 -0.20
CA GLU A 285 25.18 -12.11 -0.17
C GLU A 285 24.71 -11.42 -1.45
N SER A 286 24.00 -10.29 -1.33
CA SER A 286 23.60 -9.50 -2.49
C SER A 286 24.82 -8.89 -3.19
N LYS A 287 24.63 -8.42 -4.43
CA LYS A 287 25.52 -7.42 -5.03
C LYS A 287 25.58 -6.15 -4.16
N THR A 288 26.57 -5.29 -4.41
CA THR A 288 26.66 -4.00 -3.73
C THR A 288 25.54 -3.08 -4.22
N LEU A 289 24.67 -2.66 -3.30
CA LEU A 289 23.58 -1.73 -3.53
C LEU A 289 24.01 -0.33 -3.09
N THR A 290 23.59 0.69 -3.81
CA THR A 290 23.92 2.08 -3.49
C THR A 290 22.64 2.88 -3.27
N PRO A 291 22.36 3.31 -2.02
CA PRO A 291 21.25 4.24 -1.74
C PRO A 291 21.40 5.54 -2.54
N THR A 292 20.33 5.93 -3.21
CA THR A 292 20.22 7.15 -4.01
C THR A 292 19.44 8.24 -3.30
N ARG A 293 18.51 7.88 -2.40
CA ARG A 293 17.66 8.85 -1.70
C ARG A 293 18.42 9.57 -0.58
N ALA A 294 18.04 10.83 -0.36
CA ALA A 294 18.52 11.62 0.77
C ALA A 294 18.04 11.03 2.10
N CYS A 295 16.77 10.61 2.15
CA CYS A 295 16.20 9.90 3.28
C CYS A 295 16.83 8.49 3.35
N LYS A 296 17.57 8.21 4.42
CA LYS A 296 18.29 6.95 4.62
C LYS A 296 17.38 5.89 5.20
N VAL A 297 16.36 5.52 4.43
CA VAL A 297 15.35 4.53 4.79
C VAL A 297 15.26 3.55 3.63
N GLN A 298 15.47 2.27 3.93
CA GLN A 298 15.27 1.18 2.98
C GLN A 298 14.54 0.04 3.68
N CYS A 299 13.69 -0.64 2.92
CA CYS A 299 13.01 -1.84 3.34
C CYS A 299 13.51 -3.03 2.54
N LEU A 300 14.10 -3.99 3.24
CA LEU A 300 14.28 -5.34 2.72
C LEU A 300 13.00 -6.12 3.02
N GLN A 301 12.45 -6.76 2.00
CA GLN A 301 11.37 -7.72 2.12
C GLN A 301 11.76 -9.04 1.46
N PHE A 302 11.34 -10.15 2.04
CA PHE A 302 11.55 -11.48 1.49
C PHE A 302 10.59 -12.47 2.12
N TYR A 303 10.30 -13.54 1.40
CA TYR A 303 9.64 -14.70 1.96
C TYR A 303 10.66 -15.69 2.49
N TYR A 304 10.38 -16.31 3.64
CA TYR A 304 11.21 -17.38 4.15
C TYR A 304 10.39 -18.54 4.72
N TYR A 305 10.97 -19.73 4.68
CA TYR A 305 10.41 -20.96 5.25
C TYR A 305 11.41 -21.54 6.24
N HIS A 306 10.94 -22.00 7.41
CA HIS A 306 11.80 -22.59 8.44
C HIS A 306 11.29 -24.00 8.81
N SER A 307 11.91 -25.03 8.21
CA SER A 307 11.65 -26.47 8.45
C SER A 307 12.66 -27.12 9.40
N GLY A 308 13.57 -26.32 9.96
CA GLY A 308 14.62 -26.76 10.86
C GLY A 308 14.21 -26.83 12.33
N HIS A 309 15.21 -26.90 13.21
CA HIS A 309 14.99 -26.89 14.66
C HIS A 309 14.77 -25.44 15.15
N GLU A 310 14.01 -25.25 16.23
CA GLU A 310 13.75 -23.91 16.80
C GLU A 310 14.99 -23.13 17.27
N SER A 311 16.11 -23.82 17.44
CA SER A 311 17.40 -23.22 17.79
C SER A 311 18.17 -22.72 16.58
N ASP A 312 17.79 -23.13 15.37
CA ASP A 312 18.42 -22.68 14.14
C ASP A 312 18.06 -21.21 13.89
N GLN A 313 18.97 -20.46 13.27
CA GLN A 313 18.88 -19.01 13.19
C GLN A 313 19.07 -18.52 11.76
N LEU A 314 18.31 -17.48 11.40
CA LEU A 314 18.53 -16.69 10.20
C LEU A 314 18.99 -15.28 10.63
N ASN A 315 20.22 -14.91 10.29
CA ASN A 315 20.78 -13.61 10.64
C ASN A 315 20.85 -12.74 9.39
N ILE A 316 20.34 -11.50 9.50
CA ILE A 316 20.40 -10.52 8.41
C ILE A 316 21.47 -9.48 8.75
N TRP A 317 22.49 -9.39 7.91
CA TRP A 317 23.59 -8.43 8.09
C TRP A 317 23.58 -7.37 7.00
N ILE A 318 24.00 -6.17 7.40
CA ILE A 318 24.27 -5.07 6.48
C ILE A 318 25.78 -4.84 6.47
N ARG A 319 26.45 -5.33 5.43
CA ARG A 319 27.89 -5.19 5.27
C ARG A 319 28.21 -3.78 4.77
N ASP A 320 28.39 -2.89 5.75
CA ASP A 320 29.06 -1.57 5.73
C ASP A 320 28.71 -0.77 7.02
N VAL A 321 27.69 -1.22 7.76
CA VAL A 321 27.20 -0.56 9.00
C VAL A 321 27.64 -1.30 10.28
N THR A 322 28.25 -2.49 10.19
CA THR A 322 28.47 -3.41 11.35
C THR A 322 27.21 -3.67 12.19
N ASP A 323 26.02 -3.32 11.68
CA ASP A 323 24.74 -3.51 12.35
C ASP A 323 24.21 -4.91 12.00
N LEU A 324 23.96 -5.69 13.04
CA LEU A 324 23.39 -7.04 12.96
C LEU A 324 21.91 -6.92 13.30
N ARG A 325 21.04 -7.36 12.38
CA ARG A 325 19.63 -7.58 12.69
C ARG A 325 19.38 -9.08 12.80
N PHE A 326 19.12 -9.50 14.02
CA PHE A 326 18.87 -10.89 14.37
C PHE A 326 17.42 -11.27 14.08
N LEU A 327 17.22 -12.35 13.32
CA LEU A 327 15.91 -12.98 13.15
C LEU A 327 15.94 -14.40 13.74
N ALA A 328 15.66 -14.52 15.05
CA ALA A 328 15.13 -15.79 15.56
C ALA A 328 13.61 -15.72 15.50
N GLU A 329 13.06 -16.41 14.52
CA GLU A 329 11.64 -16.71 14.52
C GLU A 329 11.40 -18.20 14.68
N THR A 330 10.28 -18.51 15.33
CA THR A 330 9.85 -19.88 15.57
C THR A 330 9.72 -20.64 14.25
N PRO A 331 10.11 -21.93 14.23
CA PRO A 331 9.85 -22.83 13.11
C PRO A 331 8.39 -22.77 12.69
N GLY A 332 8.16 -22.90 11.39
CA GLY A 332 6.83 -22.83 10.83
C GLY A 332 6.81 -23.50 9.48
N ASN A 333 5.87 -24.45 9.32
CA ASN A 333 5.70 -25.19 8.07
C ASN A 333 4.92 -24.37 7.01
N TYR A 334 5.27 -23.09 6.83
CA TYR A 334 4.65 -22.18 5.88
C TYR A 334 5.61 -21.04 5.54
N TRP A 335 5.38 -20.39 4.40
CA TRP A 335 6.15 -19.23 3.97
C TRP A 335 5.69 -17.98 4.71
N LYS A 336 6.65 -17.26 5.29
CA LYS A 336 6.43 -16.03 6.06
C LYS A 336 7.01 -14.86 5.29
N LEU A 337 6.21 -13.81 5.08
CA LEU A 337 6.75 -12.52 4.64
C LEU A 337 7.45 -11.85 5.82
N HIS A 338 8.65 -11.32 5.60
CA HIS A 338 9.38 -10.58 6.60
C HIS A 338 9.89 -9.24 6.07
N HIS A 339 9.89 -8.21 6.92
CA HIS A 339 10.36 -6.86 6.61
C HIS A 339 11.50 -6.45 7.54
N VAL A 340 12.61 -5.96 6.98
CA VAL A 340 13.77 -5.50 7.73
C VAL A 340 14.12 -4.06 7.33
N PRO A 341 13.97 -3.08 8.24
CA PRO A 341 14.42 -1.72 7.98
C PRO A 341 15.95 -1.66 8.01
N LEU A 342 16.57 -1.23 6.92
CA LEU A 342 18.03 -1.27 6.78
C LEU A 342 18.73 0.02 7.24
N ASN A 343 18.18 1.18 6.91
CA ASN A 343 18.73 2.51 7.23
C ASN A 343 20.20 2.71 6.83
N ALA A 344 20.60 2.15 5.69
CA ALA A 344 21.95 2.26 5.17
C ALA A 344 22.24 3.69 4.67
N ASN A 345 23.41 4.22 5.04
CA ASN A 345 23.85 5.57 4.71
C ASN A 345 24.90 5.63 3.58
N LYS A 346 25.50 4.49 3.26
CA LYS A 346 26.49 4.28 2.19
C LYS A 346 26.04 3.11 1.34
N SER A 347 26.78 2.82 0.27
CA SER A 347 26.66 1.52 -0.39
C SER A 347 26.75 0.39 0.64
N PHE A 348 26.09 -0.73 0.38
CA PHE A 348 26.01 -1.85 1.32
C PHE A 348 25.71 -3.16 0.58
N GLN A 349 25.94 -4.28 1.25
CA GLN A 349 25.40 -5.58 0.85
C GLN A 349 24.47 -6.13 1.93
N VAL A 350 23.40 -6.79 1.51
CA VAL A 350 22.56 -7.60 2.40
C VAL A 350 23.14 -9.00 2.46
N VAL A 351 23.31 -9.54 3.67
CA VAL A 351 23.81 -10.91 3.87
C VAL A 351 22.78 -11.70 4.67
N PHE A 352 22.32 -12.81 4.09
CA PHE A 352 21.46 -13.79 4.72
C PHE A 352 22.34 -14.94 5.24
N GLU A 353 22.57 -15.00 6.55
CA GLU A 353 23.33 -16.07 7.19
C GLU A 353 22.37 -17.04 7.87
N ALA A 354 22.25 -18.26 7.36
CA ALA A 354 21.60 -19.34 8.07
C ALA A 354 22.62 -20.08 8.94
N ARG A 355 22.27 -20.35 10.21
CA ARG A 355 23.15 -20.98 11.21
C ARG A 355 22.43 -22.11 11.93
N LYS A 356 23.10 -23.25 12.02
CA LYS A 356 22.68 -24.42 12.77
C LYS A 356 22.79 -24.18 14.28
N GLY A 357 21.70 -24.40 15.01
CA GLY A 357 21.67 -24.37 16.49
C GLY A 357 21.96 -25.72 17.14
N ALA A 358 21.72 -25.84 18.44
CA ALA A 358 22.05 -27.04 19.21
C ALA A 358 21.13 -28.25 18.96
N GLY A 359 19.86 -28.03 18.59
CA GLY A 359 18.88 -29.11 18.50
C GLY A 359 18.93 -29.89 17.17
N ASN A 360 18.39 -31.10 17.13
CA ASN A 360 18.35 -31.90 15.90
C ASN A 360 17.36 -31.29 14.90
N SER A 361 17.84 -31.02 13.70
CA SER A 361 17.05 -30.44 12.61
C SER A 361 16.70 -31.51 11.57
N SER A 362 15.49 -31.43 11.01
CA SER A 362 14.99 -32.30 9.93
C SER A 362 14.84 -31.55 8.60
N GLY A 363 15.38 -30.33 8.51
CA GLY A 363 15.18 -29.43 7.38
C GLY A 363 16.16 -28.27 7.42
N GLY A 364 15.67 -27.04 7.21
CA GLY A 364 16.50 -25.84 7.27
C GLY A 364 15.74 -24.57 6.91
N PHE A 365 16.43 -23.64 6.25
CA PHE A 365 15.87 -22.36 5.82
C PHE A 365 15.72 -22.30 4.31
N SER A 366 14.59 -21.80 3.84
CA SER A 366 14.40 -21.41 2.43
C SER A 366 14.11 -19.92 2.33
N LEU A 367 14.58 -19.28 1.26
CA LEU A 367 14.39 -17.87 0.94
C LEU A 367 13.90 -17.71 -0.49
N ASP A 368 12.95 -16.81 -0.68
CA ASP A 368 12.40 -16.49 -1.98
C ASP A 368 11.86 -15.05 -2.05
N ASP A 369 11.58 -14.56 -3.26
CA ASP A 369 10.93 -13.28 -3.54
C ASP A 369 11.56 -12.08 -2.79
N ILE A 370 12.90 -11.98 -2.82
CA ILE A 370 13.64 -10.88 -2.20
C ILE A 370 13.34 -9.59 -2.98
N ASN A 371 12.93 -8.53 -2.28
CA ASN A 371 12.85 -7.19 -2.86
C ASN A 371 13.47 -6.17 -1.91
N ILE A 372 14.14 -5.17 -2.48
CA ILE A 372 14.80 -4.10 -1.74
C ILE A 372 14.40 -2.76 -2.36
N SER A 373 13.87 -1.87 -1.55
CA SER A 373 13.46 -0.53 -1.96
C SER A 373 13.84 0.52 -0.92
N GLU A 374 14.09 1.75 -1.34
CA GLU A 374 14.30 2.93 -0.50
C GLU A 374 12.96 3.50 0.01
N THR A 375 12.20 2.66 0.72
CA THR A 375 10.89 2.96 1.31
C THR A 375 10.86 2.54 2.77
N GLU A 376 9.91 3.08 3.54
CA GLU A 376 9.65 2.60 4.90
C GLU A 376 9.10 1.17 4.89
N CYS A 377 9.46 0.38 5.91
CA CYS A 377 8.88 -0.96 6.09
C CYS A 377 7.52 -0.87 6.78
N PRO A 378 6.44 -1.37 6.15
CA PRO A 378 5.16 -1.49 6.82
C PRO A 378 5.13 -2.69 7.77
N LEU A 379 4.21 -2.64 8.73
CA LEU A 379 3.93 -3.73 9.66
C LEU A 379 3.14 -4.83 8.93
N ILE A 380 3.39 -6.10 9.26
CA ILE A 380 2.82 -7.25 8.56
C ILE A 380 1.76 -7.93 9.42
N TRP A 381 0.56 -8.10 8.87
CA TRP A 381 -0.46 -9.00 9.39
C TRP A 381 -0.79 -10.08 8.35
N GLN A 382 -0.21 -11.27 8.54
CA GLN A 382 -0.42 -12.44 7.68
C GLN A 382 -1.50 -13.36 8.27
N ILE A 383 -2.60 -13.53 7.55
CA ILE A 383 -3.70 -14.43 7.90
C ILE A 383 -3.55 -15.72 7.11
N ARG A 384 -3.24 -16.81 7.82
CA ARG A 384 -3.06 -18.13 7.20
C ARG A 384 -4.37 -18.84 6.94
N ASP A 385 -4.38 -19.75 5.97
CA ASP A 385 -5.55 -20.55 5.61
C ASP A 385 -6.81 -19.67 5.46
N PHE A 386 -6.65 -18.52 4.81
CA PHE A 386 -7.69 -17.50 4.68
C PHE A 386 -8.86 -17.99 3.83
N GLU A 387 -8.61 -18.72 2.76
CA GLU A 387 -9.67 -19.34 1.94
C GLU A 387 -10.57 -20.23 2.79
N LYS A 388 -9.97 -21.10 3.62
CA LYS A 388 -10.72 -21.97 4.52
C LYS A 388 -11.55 -21.17 5.54
N LYS A 389 -11.04 -20.03 6.01
CA LYS A 389 -11.77 -19.13 6.91
C LYS A 389 -12.93 -18.46 6.20
N LEU A 390 -12.73 -18.05 4.94
CA LEU A 390 -13.75 -17.46 4.11
C LEU A 390 -14.89 -18.45 3.86
N ASP A 391 -14.55 -19.72 3.58
CA ASP A 391 -15.50 -20.81 3.36
C ASP A 391 -16.25 -21.22 4.63
N SER A 392 -15.55 -21.29 5.78
CA SER A 392 -16.18 -21.62 7.06
C SER A 392 -17.00 -20.48 7.66
N GLY A 393 -16.78 -19.26 7.17
CA GLY A 393 -17.22 -18.03 7.81
C GLY A 393 -16.37 -17.69 9.04
N PHE A 394 -16.28 -16.39 9.34
CA PHE A 394 -15.73 -15.85 10.59
C PHE A 394 -16.45 -14.55 10.92
N ASP A 395 -16.69 -14.30 12.22
CA ASP A 395 -17.31 -13.04 12.66
C ASP A 395 -16.30 -11.89 12.51
N PHE A 396 -15.09 -12.05 13.05
CA PHE A 396 -13.99 -11.12 12.89
C PHE A 396 -12.63 -11.78 13.15
N LEU A 397 -11.57 -11.18 12.61
CA LEU A 397 -10.18 -11.52 12.87
C LEU A 397 -9.44 -10.27 13.35
N LEU A 398 -8.63 -10.41 14.41
CA LEU A 398 -7.81 -9.31 14.93
C LEU A 398 -6.36 -9.46 14.50
N SER A 399 -5.73 -8.35 14.16
CA SER A 399 -4.29 -8.29 14.00
C SER A 399 -3.58 -8.37 15.36
N PRO A 400 -2.26 -8.64 15.37
CA PRO A 400 -1.41 -8.24 16.48
C PRO A 400 -1.60 -6.74 16.81
N MET A 401 -1.27 -6.38 18.04
CA MET A 401 -1.28 -4.98 18.46
C MET A 401 0.07 -4.34 18.12
N TYR A 402 0.03 -3.24 17.39
CA TYR A 402 1.21 -2.55 16.89
C TYR A 402 1.41 -1.22 17.58
N TYR A 403 2.65 -0.72 17.53
CA TYR A 403 2.97 0.67 17.87
C TYR A 403 3.33 1.42 16.59
N SER A 404 2.83 2.65 16.45
CA SER A 404 3.30 3.61 15.46
C SER A 404 4.71 4.10 15.80
N SER A 405 5.36 4.75 14.85
CA SER A 405 6.72 5.30 15.01
C SER A 405 6.83 6.35 16.13
N ASP A 406 5.73 7.00 16.48
CA ASP A 406 5.61 8.01 17.52
C ASP A 406 4.90 7.51 18.79
N GLY A 407 4.58 6.21 18.87
CA GLY A 407 4.23 5.54 20.12
C GLY A 407 2.74 5.26 20.36
N TYR A 408 1.83 5.64 19.44
CA TYR A 408 0.42 5.24 19.55
C TYR A 408 0.28 3.75 19.29
N ARG A 409 -0.50 3.06 20.14
CA ARG A 409 -0.79 1.64 19.96
C ARG A 409 -2.11 1.46 19.22
N PHE A 410 -2.15 0.54 18.26
CA PHE A 410 -3.34 0.30 17.45
C PHE A 410 -3.49 -1.17 17.06
N VAL A 411 -4.71 -1.53 16.66
CA VAL A 411 -5.10 -2.84 16.18
C VAL A 411 -5.95 -2.69 14.92
N ALA A 412 -5.84 -3.67 14.01
CA ALA A 412 -6.74 -3.81 12.87
C ALA A 412 -7.70 -4.99 13.10
N GLN A 413 -8.94 -4.84 12.65
CA GLN A 413 -9.99 -5.85 12.72
C GLN A 413 -10.55 -6.08 11.33
N LEU A 414 -10.50 -7.33 10.86
CA LEU A 414 -11.13 -7.76 9.62
C LEU A 414 -12.48 -8.39 9.95
N VAL A 415 -13.54 -7.88 9.34
CA VAL A 415 -14.91 -8.37 9.49
C VAL A 415 -15.37 -8.89 8.13
N SER A 416 -15.96 -10.09 8.12
CA SER A 416 -16.60 -10.64 6.94
C SER A 416 -18.10 -10.37 6.97
N SER A 417 -18.63 -9.86 5.87
CA SER A 417 -20.06 -9.82 5.55
C SER A 417 -20.32 -10.61 4.27
N GLU A 418 -21.58 -10.74 3.82
CA GLU A 418 -21.98 -11.64 2.71
C GLU A 418 -21.00 -11.58 1.52
N ASP A 419 -20.80 -10.41 0.92
CA ASP A 419 -19.94 -10.23 -0.27
C ASP A 419 -18.72 -9.32 -0.04
N GLN A 420 -18.53 -8.83 1.19
CA GLN A 420 -17.54 -7.80 1.48
C GLN A 420 -16.68 -8.14 2.69
N LEU A 421 -15.42 -7.78 2.58
CA LEU A 421 -14.45 -7.72 3.66
C LEU A 421 -14.27 -6.26 4.08
N GLN A 422 -14.49 -5.99 5.36
CA GLN A 422 -14.34 -4.67 5.96
C GLN A 422 -13.19 -4.70 6.94
N ILE A 423 -12.30 -3.70 6.83
CA ILE A 423 -11.17 -3.56 7.75
C ILE A 423 -11.39 -2.32 8.57
N TYR A 424 -11.33 -2.49 9.87
CA TYR A 424 -11.38 -1.43 10.84
C TYR A 424 -10.01 -1.25 11.48
N ALA A 425 -9.66 -0.02 11.83
CA ALA A 425 -8.53 0.26 12.70
C ALA A 425 -9.01 1.00 13.95
N ALA A 426 -8.40 0.67 15.09
CA ALA A 426 -8.70 1.29 16.38
C ALA A 426 -7.43 1.52 17.18
N PHE A 427 -7.38 2.63 17.92
CA PHE A 427 -6.38 2.80 18.98
C PHE A 427 -6.67 1.85 20.12
N VAL A 428 -5.63 1.36 20.78
CA VAL A 428 -5.76 0.53 21.99
C VAL A 428 -4.83 1.07 23.06
N SER A 429 -5.09 0.72 24.31
CA SER A 429 -4.27 1.18 25.42
C SER A 429 -2.79 0.78 25.25
N GLY A 430 -1.90 1.76 25.35
CA GLY A 430 -0.47 1.62 25.13
C GLY A 430 0.38 2.03 26.33
N ALA A 431 1.63 1.56 26.37
CA ALA A 431 2.58 1.96 27.41
C ALA A 431 2.99 3.44 27.30
N CYS A 432 2.77 4.05 26.13
CA CYS A 432 3.11 5.45 25.84
C CYS A 432 1.99 6.45 26.19
N ASP A 433 0.77 6.00 26.46
CA ASP A 433 -0.43 6.85 26.42
C ASP A 433 -0.34 8.11 27.30
N GLU A 434 0.34 8.02 28.45
CA GLU A 434 0.52 9.16 29.36
C GLU A 434 1.42 10.29 28.81
N GLN A 435 2.23 9.99 27.80
CA GLN A 435 3.16 10.93 27.14
C GLN A 435 2.61 11.42 25.80
N LEU A 436 1.55 10.80 25.28
CA LEU A 436 0.98 11.10 23.98
C LEU A 436 -0.09 12.18 24.08
N GLN A 437 -0.31 12.86 22.96
CA GLN A 437 -1.36 13.85 22.83
C GLN A 437 -2.71 13.18 22.57
N TRP A 438 -3.74 13.61 23.30
CA TRP A 438 -5.10 13.12 23.11
C TRP A 438 -6.08 14.30 23.06
N PRO A 439 -7.04 14.34 22.11
CA PRO A 439 -7.20 13.45 20.95
C PRO A 439 -5.98 13.34 20.03
N SER A 440 -5.76 12.18 19.41
CA SER A 440 -4.65 11.93 18.48
C SER A 440 -4.75 12.89 17.29
N PRO A 441 -3.77 13.79 17.07
CA PRO A 441 -3.83 14.75 15.99
C PRO A 441 -3.24 14.19 14.69
N TRP A 442 -4.04 14.11 13.62
CA TRP A 442 -3.57 13.96 12.23
C TRP A 442 -2.62 12.78 12.01
N ARG A 443 -2.96 11.63 12.58
CA ARG A 443 -2.36 10.32 12.27
C ARG A 443 -3.09 9.66 11.13
N GLN A 444 -2.38 9.44 10.03
CA GLN A 444 -2.88 8.65 8.91
C GLN A 444 -2.59 7.18 9.18
N ILE A 445 -3.66 6.39 9.19
CA ILE A 445 -3.61 4.93 9.26
C ILE A 445 -3.89 4.42 7.86
N THR A 446 -2.95 3.65 7.33
CA THR A 446 -3.09 3.03 6.01
C THR A 446 -3.10 1.52 6.15
N VAL A 447 -4.08 0.90 5.50
CA VAL A 447 -4.18 -0.54 5.33
C VAL A 447 -4.00 -0.84 3.85
N GLN A 448 -3.04 -1.70 3.55
CA GLN A 448 -2.78 -2.22 2.22
C GLN A 448 -2.98 -3.74 2.21
N ILE A 449 -3.72 -4.23 1.23
CA ILE A 449 -3.87 -5.66 0.93
C ILE A 449 -2.84 -5.99 -0.12
N LEU A 450 -1.88 -6.83 0.24
CA LEU A 450 -0.71 -7.09 -0.59
C LEU A 450 -1.09 -7.98 -1.79
N ASP A 451 -0.86 -7.46 -3.00
CA ASP A 451 -0.70 -8.30 -4.19
C ASP A 451 0.66 -9.00 -4.09
N GLN A 452 0.66 -10.31 -3.92
CA GLN A 452 1.85 -11.11 -3.56
C GLN A 452 2.70 -11.49 -4.78
N ASN A 453 2.71 -10.63 -5.81
CA ASN A 453 3.60 -10.76 -6.96
C ASN A 453 5.07 -10.77 -6.48
N PRO A 454 5.90 -11.69 -7.01
CA PRO A 454 7.33 -11.76 -6.69
C PRO A 454 8.05 -10.42 -6.83
N HIS A 455 7.73 -9.65 -7.87
CA HIS A 455 8.42 -8.43 -8.21
C HIS A 455 7.64 -7.20 -7.69
N ILE A 456 8.23 -6.44 -6.77
CA ILE A 456 7.54 -5.31 -6.09
C ILE A 456 6.97 -4.27 -7.07
N GLN A 457 7.70 -3.94 -8.14
CA GLN A 457 7.24 -2.99 -9.17
C GLN A 457 6.05 -3.48 -10.02
N LYS A 458 5.70 -4.77 -9.97
CA LYS A 458 4.55 -5.35 -10.69
C LYS A 458 3.31 -5.54 -9.82
N ARG A 459 3.42 -5.23 -8.52
CA ARG A 459 2.30 -5.33 -7.58
C ARG A 459 1.28 -4.25 -7.85
N MET A 460 0.01 -4.62 -7.77
CA MET A 460 -1.14 -3.69 -7.76
C MET A 460 -1.90 -3.88 -6.46
N SER A 461 -1.26 -3.50 -5.36
CA SER A 461 -1.80 -3.72 -4.02
C SER A 461 -2.92 -2.72 -3.73
N PHE A 462 -4.06 -3.21 -3.27
CA PHE A 462 -5.18 -2.37 -2.88
C PHE A 462 -4.87 -1.66 -1.57
N GLU A 463 -5.10 -0.34 -1.51
CA GLU A 463 -4.74 0.47 -0.36
C GLU A 463 -5.81 1.50 -0.04
N GLN A 464 -6.15 1.64 1.24
CA GLN A 464 -6.99 2.73 1.73
C GLN A 464 -6.43 3.32 3.02
N SER A 465 -6.68 4.61 3.21
CA SER A 465 -6.15 5.39 4.33
C SER A 465 -7.26 6.22 4.98
N ILE A 466 -7.18 6.32 6.30
CA ILE A 466 -7.96 7.27 7.10
C ILE A 466 -7.03 8.15 7.91
N THR A 467 -7.44 9.37 8.23
CA THR A 467 -6.65 10.27 9.08
C THR A 467 -7.46 10.67 10.30
N THR A 468 -6.84 10.57 11.47
CA THR A 468 -7.44 11.05 12.72
C THR A 468 -7.57 12.55 12.70
N ASP A 469 -8.77 13.02 13.03
CA ASP A 469 -9.06 14.44 13.17
C ASP A 469 -9.31 14.71 14.67
N PRO A 470 -8.46 15.54 15.31
CA PRO A 470 -8.61 15.84 16.73
C PRO A 470 -9.90 16.61 17.06
N ASP A 471 -10.50 17.29 16.06
CA ASP A 471 -11.73 18.07 16.22
C ASP A 471 -12.99 17.21 16.03
N LEU A 472 -12.88 16.02 15.42
CA LEU A 472 -13.97 15.05 15.31
C LEU A 472 -14.14 14.28 16.62
N ILE A 473 -15.15 14.69 17.41
CA ILE A 473 -15.58 13.98 18.62
C ILE A 473 -16.63 12.92 18.23
N ARG A 474 -16.27 11.63 18.26
CA ARG A 474 -17.24 10.52 18.21
C ARG A 474 -17.12 9.60 19.42
N ASN A 475 -18.12 9.69 20.31
CA ASN A 475 -18.51 8.76 21.39
C ASN A 475 -17.42 8.19 22.32
N GLY A 476 -17.86 7.75 23.50
CA GLY A 476 -16.99 7.28 24.60
C GLY A 476 -16.21 5.99 24.29
N PRO A 477 -15.38 5.54 25.25
CA PRO A 477 -14.52 4.37 25.08
C PRO A 477 -15.33 3.10 24.78
N VAL A 478 -14.78 2.25 23.92
CA VAL A 478 -15.34 0.92 23.56
C VAL A 478 -14.36 -0.15 24.01
N PHE A 479 -14.83 -1.36 24.31
CA PHE A 479 -13.96 -2.50 24.59
C PHE A 479 -13.83 -3.38 23.35
N ILE A 480 -12.60 -3.76 22.98
CA ILE A 480 -12.32 -4.80 21.98
C ILE A 480 -11.52 -5.91 22.67
N SER A 481 -12.12 -7.10 22.82
CA SER A 481 -11.47 -8.29 23.37
C SER A 481 -10.66 -8.03 24.65
N ASP A 482 -11.31 -7.36 25.62
CA ASP A 482 -10.79 -6.95 26.94
C ASP A 482 -9.83 -5.73 26.98
N GLU A 483 -9.45 -5.16 25.85
CA GLU A 483 -8.67 -3.91 25.79
C GLU A 483 -9.58 -2.69 25.70
N LEU A 484 -9.24 -1.65 26.48
CA LEU A 484 -9.93 -0.37 26.47
C LEU A 484 -9.46 0.45 25.25
N VAL A 485 -10.37 0.70 24.31
CA VAL A 485 -10.15 1.56 23.14
C VAL A 485 -10.48 2.99 23.52
N PHE A 486 -9.46 3.85 23.53
CA PHE A 486 -9.67 5.29 23.68
C PHE A 486 -9.91 5.93 22.32
N TYR A 487 -11.03 6.65 22.23
CA TYR A 487 -11.36 7.65 21.20
C TYR A 487 -11.71 7.09 19.79
N ASN A 488 -12.90 7.47 19.30
CA ASN A 488 -13.42 7.29 17.93
C ASN A 488 -13.84 5.89 17.43
N GLY A 489 -13.83 4.84 18.27
CA GLY A 489 -14.32 3.51 17.86
C GLY A 489 -13.59 2.92 16.65
N PRO A 490 -13.91 1.69 16.23
CA PRO A 490 -13.34 1.12 15.01
C PRO A 490 -13.79 1.96 13.80
N ALA A 491 -12.83 2.56 13.09
CA ALA A 491 -13.09 3.29 11.85
C ALA A 491 -12.86 2.37 10.65
N VAL A 492 -13.83 2.30 9.72
CA VAL A 492 -13.66 1.56 8.46
C VAL A 492 -12.51 2.21 7.69
N VAL A 493 -11.43 1.47 7.50
CA VAL A 493 -10.27 1.89 6.73
C VAL A 493 -10.36 1.39 5.30
N ALA A 494 -10.77 0.13 5.12
CA ALA A 494 -10.80 -0.50 3.80
C ALA A 494 -12.07 -1.33 3.59
N LEU A 495 -12.56 -1.32 2.36
CA LEU A 495 -13.65 -2.16 1.88
C LEU A 495 -13.22 -2.89 0.61
N LEU A 496 -13.34 -4.21 0.59
CA LEU A 496 -12.99 -5.05 -0.55
C LEU A 496 -14.12 -6.05 -0.83
N THR A 497 -14.37 -6.37 -2.10
CA THR A 497 -15.25 -7.48 -2.46
C THR A 497 -14.48 -8.81 -2.46
N LYS A 498 -15.20 -9.92 -2.26
CA LYS A 498 -14.59 -11.26 -2.41
C LYS A 498 -14.11 -11.52 -3.84
N GLU A 499 -14.76 -10.92 -4.84
CA GLU A 499 -14.36 -11.03 -6.25
C GLU A 499 -13.01 -10.34 -6.51
N ASP A 500 -12.74 -9.20 -5.88
CA ASP A 500 -11.46 -8.50 -6.04
C ASP A 500 -10.27 -9.36 -5.60
N LEU A 501 -10.44 -10.19 -4.57
CA LEU A 501 -9.41 -11.12 -4.09
C LEU A 501 -9.01 -12.16 -5.13
N ALA A 502 -9.90 -12.52 -6.05
CA ALA A 502 -9.66 -13.54 -7.06
C ALA A 502 -8.96 -13.00 -8.33
N ARG A 503 -8.86 -11.67 -8.48
CA ARG A 503 -8.35 -11.04 -9.71
C ARG A 503 -6.83 -11.05 -9.81
N ARG A 504 -6.12 -11.10 -8.69
CA ARG A 504 -4.66 -11.02 -8.58
C ARG A 504 -4.16 -11.96 -7.49
N GLU A 505 -2.86 -11.90 -7.18
CA GLU A 505 -2.23 -12.76 -6.18
C GLU A 505 -2.45 -12.22 -4.74
N PHE A 506 -3.66 -11.75 -4.41
CA PHE A 506 -3.98 -11.30 -3.06
C PHE A 506 -4.01 -12.45 -2.07
N ILE A 507 -4.52 -13.61 -2.50
CA ILE A 507 -4.45 -14.87 -1.77
C ILE A 507 -3.43 -15.76 -2.47
N LYS A 508 -2.33 -16.10 -1.79
CA LYS A 508 -1.25 -16.95 -2.32
C LYS A 508 -0.89 -18.00 -1.28
N GLY A 509 -0.86 -19.27 -1.69
CA GLY A 509 -0.65 -20.39 -0.76
C GLY A 509 -1.71 -20.52 0.34
N GLY A 510 -2.91 -19.97 0.12
CA GLY A 510 -3.97 -19.88 1.12
C GLY A 510 -3.83 -18.71 2.09
N ASP A 511 -2.81 -17.87 1.97
CA ASP A 511 -2.54 -16.77 2.89
C ASP A 511 -2.95 -15.42 2.32
N LEU A 512 -3.53 -14.56 3.17
CA LEU A 512 -3.84 -13.17 2.88
C LEU A 512 -2.94 -12.26 3.75
N ILE A 513 -2.29 -11.27 3.15
CA ILE A 513 -1.35 -10.40 3.84
C ILE A 513 -1.81 -8.95 3.81
N PHE A 514 -1.90 -8.36 5.00
CA PHE A 514 -2.12 -6.93 5.18
C PHE A 514 -0.82 -6.25 5.58
N LEU A 515 -0.54 -5.10 4.96
CA LEU A 515 0.52 -4.19 5.32
C LEU A 515 -0.09 -2.96 5.99
N LEU A 516 0.39 -2.63 7.19
CA LEU A 516 -0.19 -1.60 8.05
C LEU A 516 0.85 -0.53 8.34
N THR A 517 0.43 0.74 8.23
CA THR A 517 1.25 1.88 8.66
C THR A 517 0.40 2.87 9.43
N MET A 518 1.01 3.51 10.44
CA MET A 518 0.44 4.67 11.12
C MET A 518 1.54 5.71 11.22
N GLN A 519 1.34 6.84 10.53
CA GLN A 519 2.32 7.92 10.43
C GLN A 519 1.69 9.23 10.91
N GLY A 520 2.53 10.09 11.49
CA GLY A 520 2.13 11.39 12.01
C GLY A 520 2.93 12.52 11.43
N GLY A 521 2.26 13.65 11.20
CA GLY A 521 2.83 14.80 10.53
C GLY A 521 2.97 14.55 9.03
N ILE A 522 2.32 15.37 8.21
CA ILE A 522 2.62 15.42 6.78
C ILE A 522 3.99 16.09 6.71
N CYS A 523 5.05 15.32 6.45
CA CYS A 523 6.42 15.82 6.38
C CYS A 523 6.58 16.70 5.09
N GLU A 524 5.99 17.90 5.09
CA GLU A 524 6.13 18.96 4.09
C GLU A 524 7.46 19.72 4.33
N GLY A 525 8.59 19.08 4.08
CA GLY A 525 9.91 19.73 4.21
C GLY A 525 11.08 18.76 4.41
N THR A 526 12.31 19.29 4.34
CA THR A 526 13.56 18.54 4.53
C THR A 526 13.51 17.71 5.83
N SER A 527 13.79 16.42 5.68
CA SER A 527 13.46 15.28 6.55
C SER A 527 14.12 15.23 7.93
N GLU A 528 14.44 16.36 8.57
CA GLU A 528 15.09 16.36 9.90
C GLU A 528 14.11 16.37 11.09
N ASN A 529 12.80 16.56 10.88
CA ASN A 529 11.83 16.74 11.99
C ASN A 529 10.66 15.74 12.03
N CYS A 530 10.76 14.56 11.40
CA CYS A 530 9.83 13.46 11.69
C CYS A 530 10.28 12.81 13.03
N PHE A 531 9.75 13.30 14.15
CA PHE A 531 10.16 12.94 15.53
C PHE A 531 10.08 11.42 15.80
N LYS A 532 11.20 10.79 16.16
CA LYS A 532 11.21 9.47 16.81
C LYS A 532 11.01 9.66 18.33
N PHE A 533 9.86 9.23 18.86
CA PHE A 533 9.65 9.17 20.30
C PHE A 533 10.12 7.82 20.84
N ASN A 534 11.18 7.81 21.65
CA ASN A 534 11.55 6.65 22.47
C ASN A 534 10.74 6.68 23.77
N CYS A 535 9.59 6.00 23.83
CA CYS A 535 8.91 5.78 25.10
C CYS A 535 9.66 4.74 25.94
N TYR A 536 9.98 5.11 27.18
CA TYR A 536 10.40 4.15 28.19
C TYR A 536 9.16 3.50 28.83
N ILE A 537 9.05 2.17 28.72
CA ILE A 537 7.99 1.37 29.37
C ILE A 537 8.11 1.53 30.89
N LYS A 538 7.22 2.31 31.51
CA LYS A 538 7.02 2.32 32.98
C LYS A 538 5.87 1.37 33.34
N SER A 539 6.03 0.65 34.45
CA SER A 539 5.20 -0.50 34.81
C SER A 539 3.71 -0.17 35.04
N LYS A 540 2.88 -1.20 34.80
CA LYS A 540 1.40 -1.32 34.75
C LYS A 540 0.55 -0.78 35.93
N ARG A 541 0.91 0.30 36.64
CA ARG A 541 0.13 0.75 37.83
C ARG A 541 -0.42 2.19 37.85
N SER A 542 -0.28 2.98 36.79
CA SER A 542 -0.65 4.42 36.85
C SER A 542 -2.02 4.77 36.23
N ILE A 543 -2.54 3.95 35.30
CA ILE A 543 -3.67 4.30 34.41
C ILE A 543 -5.00 4.56 35.14
N ILE A 544 -5.28 3.88 36.26
CA ILE A 544 -6.57 4.03 36.97
C ILE A 544 -6.67 5.39 37.70
N SER A 545 -5.55 6.00 38.10
CA SER A 545 -5.59 7.15 39.02
C SER A 545 -5.86 8.50 38.34
N LYS A 546 -5.48 8.68 37.07
CA LYS A 546 -5.67 9.95 36.33
C LYS A 546 -7.00 10.04 35.58
N ILE A 547 -7.60 8.92 35.18
CA ILE A 547 -8.88 8.88 34.45
C ILE A 547 -10.05 9.32 35.35
N ILE A 548 -9.98 9.03 36.65
CA ILE A 548 -10.96 9.52 37.63
C ILE A 548 -10.89 11.05 37.75
N SER A 549 -9.69 11.65 37.61
CA SER A 549 -9.50 13.09 37.77
C SER A 549 -10.13 13.91 36.62
N ILE A 550 -10.13 13.39 35.38
CA ILE A 550 -10.69 14.10 34.22
C ILE A 550 -12.23 14.04 34.23
N ASN A 551 -12.82 12.91 34.65
CA ASN A 551 -14.28 12.79 34.81
C ASN A 551 -14.84 13.62 35.98
N VAL A 552 -14.05 13.90 37.03
CA VAL A 552 -14.51 14.70 38.17
C VAL A 552 -14.52 16.20 37.88
N VAL A 553 -13.68 16.70 36.97
CA VAL A 553 -13.65 18.14 36.62
C VAL A 553 -14.86 18.54 35.75
N HIS A 554 -15.34 17.65 34.88
CA HIS A 554 -16.45 17.97 33.97
C HIS A 554 -17.86 17.71 34.51
N HIS A 555 -18.02 16.93 35.58
CA HIS A 555 -19.34 16.75 36.21
C HIS A 555 -19.81 17.96 37.06
N SER A 556 -18.93 18.91 37.37
CA SER A 556 -19.30 20.10 38.17
C SER A 556 -20.07 21.18 37.40
N ARG A 557 -20.06 21.16 36.06
CA ARG A 557 -20.75 22.17 35.23
C ARG A 557 -22.16 21.77 34.78
N TYR A 558 -22.59 20.54 35.04
CA TYR A 558 -23.95 20.06 34.72
C TYR A 558 -24.89 20.00 35.93
N LEU A 559 -24.38 20.18 37.16
CA LEU A 559 -25.20 20.16 38.38
C LEU A 559 -25.79 21.54 38.76
N SER A 560 -25.35 22.65 38.16
CA SER A 560 -25.96 23.96 38.44
C SER A 560 -27.20 24.27 37.59
N ALA A 561 -27.46 23.48 36.54
CA ALA A 561 -28.66 23.63 35.69
C ALA A 561 -29.82 22.69 36.10
N ALA A 562 -29.57 21.73 36.99
CA ALA A 562 -30.58 20.80 37.50
C ALA A 562 -31.21 21.22 38.84
N SER A 563 -30.67 22.27 39.49
CA SER A 563 -31.19 22.79 40.77
C SER A 563 -32.32 23.83 40.61
N GLU A 564 -32.54 24.39 39.42
CA GLU A 564 -33.60 25.39 39.15
C GLU A 564 -34.86 24.79 38.50
N ALA A 565 -34.84 23.51 38.13
CA ALA A 565 -35.98 22.82 37.51
C ALA A 565 -36.83 21.98 38.48
N LEU A 566 -36.50 21.99 39.79
CA LEU A 566 -37.18 21.19 40.82
C LEU A 566 -37.92 22.04 41.89
N SER A 567 -38.02 23.37 41.71
CA SER A 567 -38.70 24.26 42.67
C SER A 567 -39.99 24.91 42.16
N THR A 568 -40.57 24.44 41.05
CA THR A 568 -41.88 24.93 40.59
C THR A 568 -42.82 23.79 40.20
N LEU A 569 -43.79 23.59 41.10
CA LEU A 569 -45.12 22.98 40.94
C LEU A 569 -45.23 21.46 41.21
N PRO A 570 -46.37 21.02 41.76
CA PRO A 570 -46.93 21.32 43.09
C PRO A 570 -46.93 20.09 44.02
#